data_AF-A0A2N5A3A3-F1
#
_entry.id   AF-A0A2N5A3A3-F1
#
_cell.length_a   1.000
_cell.length_b   1.000
_cell.length_c   1.000
_cell.angle_alpha   90.00
_cell.angle_beta   90.00
_cell.angle_gamma   90.00
#
_symmetry.space_group_name_H-M   'P 1'
#
loop_
_entity.id
_entity.type
_entity.pdbx_description
1 polymer ?
#
loop_
_entity_poly.entity_id
_entity_poly.type
_entity_poly.pdbx_seq_one_letter_code
_entity_poly.pdbx_strand_id
1 'polypeptide(L)' 'MIDDFAADGQLAKAIPGFKPREPQRQMAKAVSEAIEASRPLVVEAGTGTGKTYAYLAPALRAKKKVIISTGSKALQDQL' A
#
# COMPACT_ATOMS: atom_id res chain seq x y z
N MET A 1 12.33 3.81 8.91
CA MET A 1 11.37 3.53 7.82
C MET A 1 10.37 4.67 7.83
N ILE A 2 10.18 5.39 6.72
CA ILE A 2 9.20 6.48 6.66
C ILE A 2 7.83 5.82 6.62
N ASP A 3 6.98 6.08 7.62
CA ASP A 3 5.56 5.69 7.54
C ASP A 3 4.88 6.65 6.56
N ASP A 4 4.81 6.25 5.29
CA ASP A 4 4.23 7.03 4.20
C ASP A 4 2.76 7.44 4.51
N PHE A 5 2.09 6.75 5.45
CA PHE A 5 0.68 6.92 5.83
C PHE A 5 0.47 7.60 7.19
N ALA A 6 1.54 8.02 7.88
CA ALA A 6 1.43 8.79 9.11
C ALA A 6 0.69 10.13 8.87
N ALA A 7 0.23 10.76 9.95
CA ALA A 7 -0.46 12.05 9.89
C ALA A 7 0.38 13.16 9.24
N ASP A 8 1.70 13.04 9.31
CA ASP A 8 2.72 13.90 8.71
C ASP A 8 3.56 13.18 7.64
N GLY A 9 3.08 12.01 7.18
CA GLY A 9 3.72 11.17 6.18
C GLY A 9 3.70 11.76 4.77
N GLN A 10 4.32 11.06 3.81
CA GLN A 10 4.42 11.54 2.42
C GLN A 10 3.05 11.71 1.76
N LEU A 11 2.10 10.80 2.01
CA LEU A 11 0.75 10.94 1.44
C LEU A 11 -0.01 12.12 2.05
N ALA A 12 0.17 12.39 3.34
CA ALA A 12 -0.44 13.55 4.01
C ALA A 12 0.04 14.88 3.41
N LYS A 13 1.31 14.93 3.00
CA LYS A 13 1.92 16.11 2.35
C LYS A 13 1.47 16.28 0.89
N ALA A 14 1.26 15.18 0.18
CA ALA A 14 0.98 15.20 -1.25
C ALA A 14 -0.52 15.24 -1.60
N ILE A 15 -1.39 14.71 -0.74
CA ILE A 15 -2.81 14.52 -1.04
C ILE A 15 -3.64 15.39 -0.07
N PRO A 16 -4.23 16.50 -0.56
CA PRO A 16 -5.15 17.31 0.23
C PRO A 16 -6.29 16.48 0.80
N GLY A 17 -6.55 16.62 2.10
CA GLY A 17 -7.61 15.88 2.79
C GLY A 17 -7.28 14.40 3.09
N PHE A 18 -6.03 13.97 2.89
CA PHE A 18 -5.59 12.65 3.34
C PHE A 18 -5.82 12.49 4.85
N LYS A 19 -6.40 11.36 5.23
CA LYS A 19 -6.58 10.97 6.63
C LYS A 19 -5.94 9.61 6.83
N PRO A 20 -4.97 9.49 7.77
CA PRO A 20 -4.39 8.21 8.12
C PRO A 20 -5.45 7.21 8.55
N ARG A 21 -5.34 5.97 8.05
CA ARG A 21 -6.22 4.86 8.42
C ARG A 21 -5.37 3.73 9.00
N GLU A 22 -5.69 3.28 10.21
CA GLU A 22 -4.93 2.19 10.86
C GLU A 22 -4.90 0.89 10.02
N PRO A 23 -6.02 0.44 9.41
CA PRO A 23 -5.96 -0.76 8.55
C PRO A 23 -5.04 -0.59 7.33
N GLN A 24 -4.90 0.63 6.79
CA GLN A 24 -3.98 0.92 5.69
C GLN A 24 -2.52 0.78 6.13
N ARG A 25 -2.19 1.31 7.32
CA ARG A 25 -0.85 1.20 7.93
C ARG A 25 -0.48 -0.25 8.24
N GLN A 26 -1.41 -0.99 8.83
CA GLN A 26 -1.22 -2.41 9.15
C GLN A 26 -0.94 -3.24 7.90
N MET A 27 -1.75 -3.04 6.85
CA MET A 27 -1.53 -3.71 5.57
C MET A 27 -0.19 -3.32 4.95
N ALA A 28 0.17 -2.02 4.93
CA ALA A 28 1.44 -1.57 4.38
C ALA A 28 2.66 -2.15 5.10
N LYS A 29 2.61 -2.21 6.43
CA LYS A 29 3.63 -2.85 7.26
C LYS A 29 3.75 -4.34 6.93
N ALA A 30 2.63 -5.06 6.92
CA ALA A 30 2.62 -6.50 6.61
C ALA A 30 3.19 -6.78 5.21
N VAL A 31 2.83 -5.97 4.21
CA VAL A 31 3.35 -6.08 2.84
C VAL A 31 4.86 -5.79 2.80
N SER A 32 5.34 -4.76 3.50
CA SER A 32 6.79 -4.46 3.58
C SER A 32 7.57 -5.63 4.16
N GLU A 33 7.11 -6.16 5.30
CA GLU A 33 7.73 -7.33 5.95
C GLU A 33 7.71 -8.57 5.05
N ALA A 34 6.63 -8.79 4.30
CA ALA A 34 6.52 -9.92 3.37
C ALA A 34 7.49 -9.80 2.19
N ILE A 35 7.66 -8.60 1.63
CA ILE A 35 8.62 -8.31 0.55
C ILE A 35 10.07 -8.46 1.03
N GLU A 36 10.37 -8.00 2.24
CA GLU A 36 11.70 -8.11 2.85
C GLU A 36 12.05 -9.57 3.13
N ALA A 37 11.14 -10.33 3.74
CA ALA A 37 11.33 -11.74 4.07
C ALA A 37 11.12 -12.71 2.88
N SER A 38 10.75 -12.20 1.69
CA SER A 38 10.43 -13.00 0.50
C SER A 38 9.40 -14.11 0.79
N ARG A 39 8.34 -13.79 1.55
CA ARG A 39 7.30 -14.75 1.96
C ARG A 39 5.93 -14.40 1.38
N PRO A 40 5.06 -15.40 1.11
CA PRO A 40 3.66 -15.14 0.78
C PRO A 40 2.94 -14.43 1.92
N LEU A 41 2.00 -13.57 1.57
CA LEU A 41 1.09 -12.88 2.49
C LEU A 41 -0.32 -12.88 1.89
N VAL A 42 -1.31 -13.22 2.70
CA VAL A 42 -2.73 -13.07 2.37
C VAL A 42 -3.30 -11.99 3.28
N VAL A 43 -3.97 -11.00 2.68
CA VAL A 43 -4.63 -9.91 3.41
C VAL A 43 -6.05 -9.79 2.91
N GLU A 44 -7.01 -9.83 3.81
CA GLU A 44 -8.38 -9.39 3.53
C GLU A 44 -8.49 -7.88 3.82
N ALA A 45 -8.88 -7.10 2.82
CA ALA A 45 -9.04 -5.66 2.95
C ALA A 45 -10.38 -5.20 2.38
N GLY A 46 -11.24 -4.68 3.25
CA GLY A 46 -12.53 -4.12 2.86
C GLY A 46 -12.42 -2.91 1.92
N THR A 47 -13.54 -2.54 1.29
CA THR A 47 -13.64 -1.31 0.50
C THR A 47 -13.35 -0.08 1.36
N GLY A 48 -12.80 1.00 0.76
CA GLY A 48 -12.47 2.22 1.49
C GLY A 48 -11.22 2.16 2.39
N THR A 49 -10.64 0.97 2.62
CA THR A 49 -9.40 0.79 3.43
C THR A 49 -8.18 1.52 2.85
N GLY A 50 -8.19 1.86 1.56
CA GLY A 50 -7.02 2.43 0.88
C GLY A 50 -5.99 1.36 0.49
N LYS A 51 -6.46 0.13 0.21
CA LYS A 51 -5.65 -1.04 -0.13
C LYS A 51 -4.64 -0.81 -1.25
N THR A 52 -5.00 -0.02 -2.27
CA THR A 52 -4.13 0.29 -3.41
C THR A 52 -2.83 0.92 -2.96
N TYR A 53 -2.89 2.05 -2.25
CA TYR A 53 -1.68 2.67 -1.72
C TYR A 53 -0.96 1.77 -0.72
N ALA A 54 -1.70 1.01 0.11
CA ALA A 54 -1.12 0.14 1.13
C ALA A 54 -0.15 -0.90 0.56
N TYR A 55 -0.42 -1.47 -0.62
CA TYR A 55 0.56 -2.35 -1.28
C TYR A 55 1.53 -1.61 -2.20
N LEU A 56 1.14 -0.47 -2.81
CA LEU A 56 2.01 0.26 -3.75
C LEU A 56 3.17 0.97 -3.06
N ALA A 57 2.94 1.61 -1.91
CA ALA A 57 4.00 2.33 -1.20
C ALA A 57 5.17 1.40 -0.83
N PRO A 58 4.98 0.27 -0.10
CA PRO A 58 6.07 -0.65 0.18
C PRO A 58 6.66 -1.30 -1.09
N ALA A 59 5.85 -1.59 -2.11
CA ALA A 59 6.34 -2.11 -3.39
C ALA A 59 7.32 -1.14 -4.09
N LEU A 60 6.99 0.15 -4.14
CA LEU A 60 7.86 1.18 -4.71
C LEU A 60 9.13 1.38 -3.87
N ARG A 61 9.02 1.30 -2.54
CA ARG A 61 10.18 1.42 -1.62
C ARG A 61 11.11 0.21 -1.68
N ALA A 62 10.62 -0.95 -2.12
CA ALA A 62 11.42 -2.17 -2.20
C ALA A 62 12.60 -2.10 -3.18
N LYS A 63 12.62 -1.11 -4.10
CA LYS A 63 13.64 -0.98 -5.16
C LYS A 63 13.86 -2.27 -5.97
N LYS A 64 12.79 -3.06 -6.13
CA LYS A 64 12.74 -4.29 -6.92
C LYS A 64 11.77 -4.09 -8.08
N LYS A 65 11.87 -4.94 -9.11
CA LYS A 65 10.79 -5.05 -10.10
C LYS A 65 9.57 -5.68 -9.40
N VAL A 66 8.42 -5.02 -9.45
CA VAL A 66 7.17 -5.50 -8.88
C VAL A 66 6.12 -5.63 -9.97
N ILE A 67 5.39 -6.74 -9.96
CA ILE A 67 4.24 -6.98 -10.84
C ILE A 67 2.98 -6.89 -9.98
N ILE A 68 2.06 -6.01 -10.36
CA ILE A 68 0.73 -5.92 -9.76
C ILE A 68 -0.26 -6.59 -10.71
N SER A 69 -1.01 -7.56 -10.22
CA SER A 69 -2.06 -8.25 -10.95
C SER A 69 -3.41 -7.92 -10.35
N THR A 70 -4.43 -7.73 -11.18
CA THR A 70 -5.78 -7.35 -10.78
C THR A 70 -6.82 -8.08 -11.63
N GLY A 71 -8.07 -8.13 -11.17
CA GLY A 71 -9.10 -9.00 -11.73
C GLY A 71 -9.69 -8.55 -13.08
N SER A 72 -9.49 -7.31 -13.51
CA SER A 72 -10.02 -6.81 -14.79
C SER A 72 -9.21 -5.64 -15.35
N LYS A 73 -9.38 -5.36 -16.65
CA LYS A 73 -8.78 -4.19 -17.32
C LYS A 73 -9.21 -2.87 -16.70
N ALA A 74 -10.50 -2.72 -16.39
CA ALA A 74 -11.01 -1.51 -15.74
C ALA A 74 -10.36 -1.27 -14.36
N LEU A 75 -10.09 -2.33 -13.60
CA LEU A 75 -9.36 -2.21 -12.33
C LEU A 75 -7.88 -1.91 -12.55
N GLN A 76 -7.29 -2.32 -13.68
CA GLN A 76 -5.93 -1.97 -14.05
C GLN A 76 -5.81 -0.49 -14.44
N ASP A 77 -6.78 0.04 -15.19
CA ASP A 77 -6.82 1.45 -15.60
C ASP A 77 -7.04 2.40 -14.41
N GLN A 78 -7.56 1.89 -13.29
CA GLN A 78 -7.74 2.62 -12.03
C GLN A 78 -6.49 2.70 -11.16
N LEU A 79 -5.46 1.90 -11.44
CA LEU A 79 -4.19 1.90 -10.69
C LEU A 79 -3.28 3.04 -11.15
#